data_AF-A0A2H0SCV7-F1
#
_entry.id   AF-A0A2H0SCV7-F1
#
_cell.length_a   1.000
_cell.length_b   1.000
_cell.length_c   1.000
_cell.angle_alpha   90.00
_cell.angle_beta   90.00
_cell.angle_gamma   90.00
#
_symmetry.space_group_name_H-M   'P 1'
#
loop_
_entity.id
_entity.type
_entity.pdbx_description
1 polymer ?
#
loop_
_entity_poly.entity_id
_entity_poly.type
_entity_poly.pdbx_seq_one_letter_code
_entity_poly.pdbx_strand_id
1 'polypeptide(L)'
;MPQFVVPQFIDVEDKIIGPITTRQFVVGVVAMLLLFISYRFSDSVLFAIQAILIIGLYTLIAFIKVNGQPFYTFVLSVIRSVTRSSLRVWLKTGNDVYVPKQKTDSSEDTAPAIVLKSRPQSHSLSELSLLVDTGGKYRSEELFQSTQLAKNQHAKK
;
A
#
# COMPACT_ATOMS: atom_id res chain seq x y z
N MET A 1 -21.89 17.87 19.95
CA MET A 1 -21.51 16.67 19.18
C MET A 1 -20.99 15.64 20.17
N PRO A 2 -21.51 14.41 20.21
CA PRO A 2 -20.97 13.37 21.10
C PRO A 2 -19.56 13.00 20.64
N GLN A 3 -18.60 13.04 21.56
CA GLN A 3 -17.20 12.68 21.29
C GLN A 3 -17.05 11.18 21.58
N PHE A 4 -16.78 10.38 20.54
CA PHE A 4 -16.52 8.96 20.71
C PHE A 4 -15.12 8.76 21.31
N VAL A 5 -15.05 8.03 22.41
CA VAL A 5 -13.78 7.58 22.99
C VAL A 5 -13.19 6.51 22.09
N VAL A 6 -12.01 6.77 21.54
CA VAL A 6 -11.26 5.79 20.75
C VAL A 6 -10.61 4.81 21.73
N PRO A 7 -10.92 3.50 21.66
CA PRO A 7 -10.27 2.50 22.50
C PRO A 7 -8.77 2.45 22.19
N GLN A 8 -7.93 2.56 23.23
CA GLN A 8 -6.47 2.62 23.08
C GLN A 8 -5.80 1.23 22.93
N PHE A 9 -6.52 0.14 23.21
CA PHE A 9 -5.97 -1.23 23.23
C PHE A 9 -6.52 -2.11 22.09
N ILE A 10 -6.70 -1.56 20.90
CA ILE A 10 -7.14 -2.39 19.74
C ILE A 10 -6.00 -3.28 19.19
N ASP A 11 -4.74 -2.89 19.42
CA ASP A 11 -3.57 -3.55 18.84
C ASP A 11 -2.93 -4.61 19.76
N VAL A 12 -3.38 -4.70 21.02
CA VAL A 12 -2.83 -5.63 22.01
C VAL A 12 -3.68 -6.89 22.01
N GLU A 13 -3.09 -8.03 21.61
CA GLU A 13 -3.76 -9.33 21.72
C GLU A 13 -4.09 -9.66 23.19
N ASP A 14 -5.28 -10.23 23.40
CA ASP A 14 -5.70 -10.73 24.70
C ASP A 14 -4.75 -11.83 25.21
N LYS A 15 -4.35 -11.67 26.46
CA LYS A 15 -3.51 -12.61 27.20
C LYS A 15 -4.40 -13.53 28.03
N ILE A 16 -4.27 -14.84 27.85
CA ILE A 16 -5.10 -15.82 28.56
C ILE A 16 -4.43 -16.25 29.86
N ILE A 17 -3.15 -16.64 29.79
CA ILE A 17 -2.41 -17.18 30.94
C ILE A 17 -1.11 -16.38 31.11
N GLY A 18 -1.14 -15.43 32.03
CA GLY A 18 0.01 -14.56 32.34
C GLY A 18 0.49 -13.80 31.08
N PRO A 19 1.70 -14.05 30.58
CA PRO A 19 2.22 -13.37 29.39
C PRO A 19 1.80 -13.98 28.05
N ILE A 20 1.12 -15.13 28.04
CA ILE A 20 0.80 -15.89 26.81
C ILE A 20 -0.45 -15.35 26.14
N THR A 21 -0.34 -14.98 24.87
CA THR A 21 -1.49 -14.52 24.06
C THR A 21 -2.38 -15.68 23.62
N THR A 22 -3.64 -15.39 23.28
CA THR A 22 -4.58 -16.38 22.75
C THR A 22 -3.99 -17.20 21.59
N ARG A 23 -3.29 -16.52 20.68
CA ARG A 23 -2.64 -17.18 19.55
C ARG A 23 -1.56 -18.15 20.01
N GLN A 24 -0.68 -17.71 20.90
CA GLN A 24 0.43 -18.52 21.42
C GLN A 24 -0.08 -19.78 22.13
N PHE A 25 -1.17 -19.64 22.89
CA PHE A 25 -1.83 -20.77 23.54
C PHE A 25 -2.31 -21.81 22.53
N VAL A 26 -3.03 -21.39 21.47
CA VAL A 26 -3.53 -22.32 20.43
C VAL A 26 -2.38 -23.05 19.73
N VAL A 27 -1.32 -22.34 19.34
CA VAL A 27 -0.14 -22.96 18.73
C VAL A 27 0.54 -23.93 19.72
N GLY A 28 0.53 -23.62 21.02
CA GLY A 28 1.06 -24.49 22.07
C GLY A 28 0.26 -25.79 22.23
N VAL A 29 -1.07 -25.73 22.15
CA VAL A 29 -1.94 -26.92 22.16
C VAL A 29 -1.62 -27.83 20.97
N VAL A 30 -1.44 -27.25 19.77
CA VAL A 30 -1.05 -28.01 18.57
C VAL A 30 0.33 -28.65 18.75
N ALA A 31 1.31 -27.90 19.27
CA ALA A 31 2.65 -28.43 19.53
C ALA A 31 2.63 -29.56 20.58
N MET A 32 1.82 -29.44 21.64
CA MET A 32 1.65 -30.49 22.64
C MET A 32 1.05 -31.76 22.03
N LEU A 33 0.05 -31.61 21.16
CA LEU A 33 -0.57 -32.75 20.47
C LEU A 33 0.43 -33.44 19.53
N LEU A 34 1.25 -32.69 18.80
CA LEU A 34 2.34 -33.23 17.97
C LEU A 34 3.41 -33.95 18.82
N LEU A 35 3.80 -33.39 19.97
CA LEU A 35 4.72 -34.03 20.91
C LEU A 35 4.15 -35.33 21.46
N PHE A 36 2.86 -35.35 21.80
CA PHE A 36 2.19 -36.56 22.29
C PHE A 36 2.15 -37.67 21.23
N ILE A 37 1.83 -37.32 19.98
CA ILE A 37 1.88 -38.26 18.85
C ILE A 37 3.32 -38.75 18.65
N SER A 38 4.30 -37.85 18.61
CA SER A 38 5.71 -38.20 18.49
C SER A 38 6.16 -39.18 19.58
N TYR A 39 5.80 -38.92 20.83
CA TYR A 39 6.09 -39.79 21.97
C TYR A 39 5.46 -41.18 21.84
N ARG A 40 4.24 -41.26 21.31
CA ARG A 40 3.51 -42.54 21.21
C ARG A 40 4.05 -43.46 20.10
N PHE A 41 4.60 -42.89 19.03
CA PHE A 41 4.97 -43.62 17.82
C PHE A 41 6.49 -43.72 17.57
N SER A 42 7.32 -42.96 18.27
CA SER A 42 8.77 -42.92 18.02
C SER A 42 9.60 -43.56 19.13
N ASP A 43 10.74 -44.14 18.78
CA ASP A 43 11.77 -44.56 19.73
C ASP A 43 12.37 -43.36 20.48
N SER A 44 12.94 -43.58 21.68
CA SER A 44 13.43 -42.50 22.55
C SER A 44 14.40 -41.51 21.88
N VAL A 45 15.25 -41.99 20.97
CA VAL A 45 16.20 -41.14 20.22
C VAL A 45 15.48 -40.31 19.16
N LEU A 46 14.57 -40.92 18.39
CA LEU A 46 13.79 -40.23 17.36
C LEU A 46 12.84 -39.20 18.00
N PHE A 47 12.24 -39.54 19.14
CA PHE A 47 11.43 -38.62 19.93
C PHE A 47 12.24 -37.39 20.35
N ALA A 48 13.47 -37.56 20.87
CA ALA A 48 14.29 -36.43 21.30
C ALA A 48 14.56 -35.44 20.14
N ILE A 49 14.89 -35.96 18.95
CA ILE A 49 15.13 -35.13 17.76
C ILE A 49 13.84 -34.40 17.34
N GLN A 50 12.72 -35.13 17.25
CA GLN A 50 11.43 -34.55 16.88
C GLN A 50 10.95 -33.51 17.90
N ALA A 51 11.15 -33.77 19.19
CA ALA A 51 10.77 -32.85 20.25
C ALA A 51 11.55 -31.53 20.15
N ILE A 52 12.86 -31.58 19.92
CA ILE A 52 13.68 -30.37 19.69
C ILE A 52 13.15 -29.59 18.49
N LEU A 53 12.84 -30.27 17.39
CA LEU A 53 12.30 -29.63 16.19
C LEU A 53 10.94 -28.98 16.44
N ILE A 54 10.01 -29.70 17.07
CA ILE A 54 8.65 -29.21 17.37
C ILE A 54 8.70 -28.02 18.34
N ILE A 55 9.49 -28.11 19.41
CA ILE A 55 9.64 -27.02 20.39
C ILE A 55 10.32 -25.80 19.75
N GLY A 56 11.34 -26.03 18.91
CA GLY A 56 12.00 -24.98 18.15
C GLY A 56 11.01 -24.25 17.23
N LEU A 57 10.21 -24.99 16.47
CA LEU A 57 9.20 -24.44 15.57
C LEU A 57 8.08 -23.71 16.33
N TYR A 58 7.63 -24.27 17.45
CA TYR A 58 6.67 -23.61 18.35
C TYR A 58 7.20 -22.25 18.81
N THR A 59 8.45 -22.21 19.29
CA THR A 59 9.07 -20.98 19.78
C THR A 59 9.18 -19.94 18.67
N LEU A 60 9.59 -20.37 17.48
CA LEU A 60 9.74 -19.52 16.30
C LEU A 60 8.39 -18.89 15.89
N ILE A 61 7.32 -19.68 15.82
CA ILE A 61 6.01 -19.23 15.36
C ILE A 61 5.25 -18.43 16.43
N ALA A 62 5.33 -18.85 17.69
CA ALA A 62 4.53 -18.29 18.78
C ALA A 62 5.13 -16.98 19.31
N PHE A 63 6.45 -16.93 19.54
CA PHE A 63 7.08 -15.83 20.28
C PHE A 63 7.84 -14.82 19.41
N ILE A 64 8.38 -15.24 18.26
CA ILE A 64 9.19 -14.34 17.44
C ILE A 64 8.30 -13.38 16.65
N LYS A 65 8.68 -12.11 16.69
CA LYS A 65 8.12 -11.06 15.86
C LYS A 65 9.22 -10.47 14.98
N VAL A 66 8.92 -10.29 13.70
CA VAL A 66 9.82 -9.68 12.72
C VAL A 66 9.21 -8.35 12.30
N ASN A 67 9.93 -7.24 12.51
CA ASN A 67 9.44 -5.88 12.20
C ASN A 67 8.07 -5.56 12.83
N GLY A 68 7.87 -5.97 14.09
CA GLY A 68 6.61 -5.77 14.81
C GLY A 68 5.47 -6.70 14.40
N GLN A 69 5.65 -7.52 13.36
CA GLN A 69 4.64 -8.47 12.89
C GLN A 69 4.90 -9.90 13.41
N PRO A 70 3.85 -10.71 13.60
CA PRO A 70 4.01 -12.13 13.92
C PRO A 70 4.83 -12.89 12.86
N PHE A 71 5.59 -13.89 13.29
CA PHE A 71 6.40 -14.70 12.36
C PHE A 71 5.58 -15.33 11.21
N TYR A 72 4.35 -15.78 11.46
CA TYR A 72 3.51 -16.38 10.42
C TYR A 72 3.14 -15.41 9.29
N THR A 73 2.92 -14.12 9.58
CA THR A 73 2.60 -13.11 8.55
C THR A 73 3.84 -12.76 7.74
N PHE A 74 5.01 -12.73 8.39
CA PHE A 74 6.29 -12.57 7.73
C PHE A 74 6.54 -13.70 6.72
N VAL A 75 6.41 -14.96 7.15
CA VAL A 75 6.58 -16.13 6.28
C VAL A 75 5.59 -16.09 5.12
N LEU A 76 4.32 -15.77 5.37
CA LEU A 76 3.32 -15.63 4.30
C LEU A 76 3.70 -14.54 3.29
N SER A 77 4.28 -13.44 3.76
CA SER A 77 4.75 -12.34 2.90
C SER A 77 5.96 -12.75 2.06
N VAL A 78 6.89 -13.51 2.64
CA VAL A 78 8.04 -14.08 1.92
C VAL A 78 7.56 -15.04 0.84
N ILE A 79 6.68 -15.98 1.18
CA ILE A 79 6.11 -16.93 0.21
C ILE A 79 5.44 -16.16 -0.94
N ARG A 80 4.56 -15.20 -0.62
CA ARG A 80 3.90 -14.35 -1.63
C ARG A 80 4.91 -13.61 -2.51
N SER A 81 5.98 -13.07 -1.91
CA SER A 81 7.01 -12.33 -2.64
C SER A 81 7.79 -13.23 -3.59
N VAL A 82 8.08 -14.48 -3.20
CA VAL A 82 8.81 -15.44 -4.05
C VAL A 82 7.93 -16.00 -5.15
N THR A 83 6.65 -16.29 -4.86
CA THR A 83 5.71 -16.82 -5.85
C THR A 83 5.23 -15.78 -6.85
N ARG A 84 5.30 -14.49 -6.50
CA ARG A 84 4.83 -13.42 -7.37
C ARG A 84 5.87 -13.12 -8.45
N SER A 85 5.46 -13.22 -9.71
CA SER A 85 6.29 -12.84 -10.84
C SER A 85 6.78 -11.40 -10.70
N SER A 86 8.09 -11.19 -10.81
CA SER A 86 8.75 -9.87 -10.75
C SER A 86 8.35 -8.96 -11.92
N LEU A 87 7.62 -9.50 -12.92
CA LEU A 87 7.18 -8.76 -14.08
C LEU A 87 6.08 -7.76 -13.69
N ARG A 88 6.51 -6.58 -13.25
CA ARG A 88 5.66 -5.40 -13.11
C ARG A 88 5.41 -4.81 -14.49
N VAL A 89 4.51 -5.41 -15.25
CA VAL A 89 4.08 -4.83 -16.54
C VAL A 89 3.20 -3.64 -16.22
N TRP A 90 3.66 -2.44 -16.54
CA TRP A 90 2.81 -1.26 -16.56
C TRP A 90 1.81 -1.40 -17.72
N LEU A 91 0.67 -2.03 -17.42
CA LEU A 91 -0.45 -2.08 -18.34
C LEU A 91 -1.18 -0.75 -18.21
N LYS A 92 -0.97 0.14 -19.19
CA LYS A 92 -1.83 1.30 -19.42
C LYS A 92 -3.18 0.82 -19.99
N THR A 93 -3.82 -0.12 -19.32
CA THR A 93 -5.22 -0.43 -19.56
C THR A 93 -6.00 0.76 -19.04
N GLY A 94 -6.77 1.41 -19.91
CA GLY A 94 -7.64 2.54 -19.57
C GLY A 94 -8.81 2.16 -18.67
N ASN A 95 -8.66 1.11 -17.86
CA ASN A 95 -9.60 0.81 -16.79
C ASN A 95 -9.08 1.59 -15.60
N ASP A 96 -9.75 2.71 -15.37
CA ASP A 96 -9.65 3.53 -14.19
C ASP A 96 -9.37 2.64 -12.99
N VAL A 97 -8.17 2.81 -12.42
CA VAL A 97 -7.93 2.41 -11.04
C VAL A 97 -9.10 3.01 -10.27
N TYR A 98 -9.93 2.16 -9.66
CA TYR A 98 -11.03 2.60 -8.82
C TYR A 98 -10.41 3.37 -7.65
N VAL A 99 -10.25 4.68 -7.86
CA VAL A 99 -10.09 5.65 -6.80
C VAL A 99 -11.51 5.78 -6.26
N PRO A 100 -11.82 5.31 -5.04
CA PRO A 100 -13.13 5.54 -4.47
C PRO A 100 -13.34 7.06 -4.44
N LYS A 101 -14.17 7.56 -5.37
CA LYS A 101 -14.67 8.93 -5.31
C LYS A 101 -15.40 9.01 -3.97
N GLN A 102 -14.83 9.78 -3.04
CA GLN A 102 -15.60 10.28 -1.92
C GLN A 102 -16.81 10.97 -2.53
N LYS A 103 -18.00 10.43 -2.21
CA LYS A 103 -19.27 11.03 -2.56
C LYS A 103 -19.33 12.38 -1.84
N THR A 104 -19.07 13.45 -2.57
CA THR A 104 -19.65 14.74 -2.25
C THR A 104 -21.00 14.75 -2.95
N ASP A 105 -22.05 14.66 -2.15
CA ASP A 105 -23.43 14.64 -2.62
C ASP A 105 -23.79 15.98 -3.30
N SER A 106 -24.39 15.86 -4.49
CA SER A 106 -25.31 16.82 -5.16
C SER A 106 -24.72 18.19 -5.58
N SER A 107 -24.89 18.75 -6.78
CA SER A 107 -26.03 18.69 -7.70
C SER A 107 -25.63 19.17 -9.11
N GLU A 108 -26.45 18.76 -10.08
CA GLU A 108 -26.81 19.42 -11.35
C GLU A 108 -25.97 19.24 -12.63
N ASP A 109 -26.71 18.73 -13.62
CA ASP A 109 -26.45 18.62 -15.04
C ASP A 109 -25.98 19.93 -15.67
N THR A 110 -24.78 19.91 -16.25
CA THR A 110 -24.57 20.39 -17.61
C THR A 110 -23.42 19.58 -18.19
N ALA A 111 -23.65 18.85 -19.28
CA ALA A 111 -22.62 18.05 -19.94
C ALA A 111 -21.36 18.90 -20.21
N PRO A 112 -20.17 18.55 -19.69
CA PRO A 112 -18.98 19.30 -20.04
C PRO A 112 -18.66 19.00 -21.50
N ALA A 113 -18.73 20.03 -22.34
CA ALA A 113 -18.17 19.98 -23.68
C ALA A 113 -16.75 19.44 -23.59
N ILE A 114 -16.46 18.36 -24.32
CA ILE A 114 -15.14 17.74 -24.36
C ILE A 114 -14.19 18.78 -24.96
N VAL A 115 -13.51 19.53 -24.10
CA VAL A 115 -12.37 20.35 -24.52
C VAL A 115 -11.27 19.36 -24.87
N LEU A 116 -11.11 19.08 -26.16
CA LEU A 116 -9.95 18.36 -26.70
C LEU A 116 -8.70 19.12 -26.23
N LYS A 117 -8.06 18.62 -25.18
CA LYS A 117 -6.83 19.19 -24.68
C LYS A 117 -5.81 19.09 -25.81
N SER A 118 -5.44 20.25 -26.36
CA SER A 118 -4.47 20.34 -27.45
C SER A 118 -3.18 19.63 -27.03
N ARG A 119 -2.64 18.83 -27.95
CA ARG A 119 -1.43 18.03 -27.73
C ARG A 119 -0.30 18.99 -27.36
N PRO A 120 0.37 18.84 -26.21
CA PRO A 120 1.42 19.78 -25.81
C PRO A 120 2.53 19.74 -26.85
N GLN A 121 2.79 20.89 -27.47
CA GLN A 121 3.90 21.04 -28.40
C GLN A 121 5.22 21.07 -27.60
N SER A 122 6.35 20.78 -28.24
CA SER A 122 7.66 20.74 -27.57
C SER A 122 7.99 22.01 -26.77
N HIS A 123 7.45 23.15 -27.21
CA HIS A 123 7.59 24.45 -26.56
C HIS A 123 6.95 24.54 -25.16
N SER A 124 6.01 23.63 -24.83
CA SER A 124 5.32 23.62 -23.54
C SER A 124 6.24 23.25 -22.36
N LEU A 125 7.30 22.47 -22.59
CA LEU A 125 8.24 22.08 -21.52
C LEU A 125 9.18 23.22 -21.14
N SER A 126 9.68 23.98 -22.11
CA SER A 126 10.50 25.17 -21.87
C SER A 126 9.69 26.28 -21.18
N GLU A 127 8.42 26.46 -21.56
CA GLU A 127 7.52 27.41 -20.89
C GLU A 127 7.27 27.03 -19.43
N LEU A 128 7.03 25.75 -19.14
CA LEU A 128 6.84 25.27 -17.79
C LEU A 128 8.13 25.39 -16.96
N SER A 129 9.29 25.11 -17.56
CA SER A 129 10.60 25.32 -16.91
C SER A 129 10.78 26.80 -16.55
N LEU A 130 10.55 27.71 -17.50
CA LEU A 130 10.63 29.16 -17.26
C LEU A 130 9.63 29.64 -16.21
N LEU A 131 8.41 29.12 -16.21
CA LEU A 131 7.39 29.49 -15.23
C LEU A 131 7.77 29.04 -13.81
N VAL A 132 8.35 27.84 -13.68
CA VAL A 132 8.88 27.33 -12.39
C VAL A 132 10.09 28.14 -11.95
N ASP A 133 11.06 28.40 -12.84
CA ASP A 133 12.28 29.15 -12.54
C ASP A 133 11.99 30.62 -12.17
N THR A 134 10.93 31.20 -12.76
CA THR A 134 10.52 32.59 -12.49
C THR A 134 9.47 32.71 -11.37
N GLY A 135 9.14 31.61 -10.70
CA GLY A 135 8.20 31.60 -9.58
C GLY A 135 6.79 32.10 -9.95
N GLY A 136 6.34 31.82 -11.18
CA GLY A 136 5.02 32.21 -11.67
C GLY A 136 4.91 33.65 -12.18
N LYS A 137 6.01 34.39 -12.31
CA LYS A 137 6.01 35.73 -12.92
C LYS A 137 5.93 35.70 -14.45
N TYR A 138 6.35 34.61 -15.08
CA TYR A 138 6.29 34.45 -16.53
C TYR A 138 4.93 33.92 -16.96
N ARG A 139 4.26 34.61 -17.89
CA ARG A 139 2.93 34.27 -18.40
C ARG A 139 2.93 34.36 -19.93
N SER A 140 2.99 33.21 -20.60
CA SER A 140 3.22 33.15 -22.05
C SER A 140 2.03 33.70 -22.85
N GLU A 141 0.80 33.57 -22.34
CA GLU A 141 -0.42 34.06 -22.99
C GLU A 141 -0.45 35.58 -23.22
N GLU A 142 0.19 36.39 -22.37
CA GLU A 142 0.20 37.86 -22.48
C GLU A 142 1.13 38.36 -23.60
N LEU A 143 2.26 37.66 -23.81
CA LEU A 143 3.22 37.96 -24.87
C LEU A 143 2.67 37.61 -26.26
N PHE A 144 1.92 36.52 -26.37
CA PHE A 144 1.26 36.15 -27.62
C PHE A 144 0.14 37.14 -27.99
N GLN A 145 -0.62 37.64 -27.01
CA GLN A 145 -1.64 38.65 -27.27
C GLN A 145 -1.05 39.98 -27.71
N SER A 146 0.02 40.47 -27.06
CA SER A 146 0.67 41.74 -27.44
C SER A 146 1.30 41.67 -28.83
N THR A 147 1.92 40.53 -29.18
CA THR A 147 2.52 40.30 -30.51
C THR A 147 1.45 40.24 -31.61
N GLN A 148 0.31 39.59 -31.35
CA GLN A 148 -0.81 39.54 -32.30
C GLN A 148 -1.50 40.91 -32.46
N LEU A 149 -1.65 41.67 -31.38
CA LEU A 149 -2.17 43.04 -31.42
C LEU A 149 -1.24 43.96 -32.24
N ALA A 150 0.08 43.88 -32.03
CA ALA A 150 1.06 44.64 -32.81
C ALA A 150 1.05 44.25 -34.31
N LYS A 151 0.92 42.96 -34.61
CA LYS A 151 0.84 42.46 -36.00
C LYS A 151 -0.42 42.93 -36.72
N ASN A 152 -1.57 42.95 -36.03
CA ASN A 152 -2.84 43.41 -36.59
C ASN A 152 -2.89 44.93 -36.78
N GLN A 153 -2.15 45.71 -35.98
CA GLN A 153 -2.02 47.15 -36.17
C GLN A 153 -1.15 47.50 -37.38
N HIS A 154 -0.11 46.72 -37.66
CA HIS A 154 0.73 46.90 -38.85
C HIS A 154 0.05 46.47 -40.16
N ALA A 155 -0.94 45.58 -40.12
CA ALA A 155 -1.70 45.14 -41.30
C ALA A 155 -2.84 46.10 -41.69
N LYS A 156 -3.13 47.13 -40.87
CA LYS A 156 -4.23 48.09 -41.06
C LYS A 156 -3.74 49.48 -41.55
N LYS A 157 -2.50 49.58 -41.99
CA LYS A 157 -1.88 50.77 -42.58
C LYS A 157 -1.47 50.47 -44.02
#